data_AF-A0A850TAY8-F1
#
_entry.id   AF-A0A850TAY8-F1
#
_cell.length_a   1.000
_cell.length_b   1.000
_cell.length_c   1.000
_cell.angle_alpha   90.00
_cell.angle_beta   90.00
_cell.angle_gamma   90.00
#
_symmetry.space_group_name_H-M   'P 1'
#
loop_
_entity.id
_entity.type
_entity.pdbx_description
1 polymer ?
#
loop_
_entity_poly.entity_id
_entity_poly.type
_entity_poly.pdbx_seq_one_letter_code
_entity_poly.pdbx_strand_id
1 'polypeptide(L)'
;MSDTALKERVTGLEQFMMELAYETTKTTMAVRQLSEEMKDFKEEMKDFKDEMKDFKNEIRNDTKAFKEDIRNDTKAFKEEMRMFKTELRSDTEKLKKEMNKKWGELANKMGTIVEDIVAPGLTRVAAEYFGISEFDFFAPRLRLKSADRSMTREFDVIAESNDYF
;
A
#
# COMPACT_ATOMS: atom_id res chain seq x y z
N MET A 1 71.66 75.69 44.06
CA MET A 1 71.79 74.71 42.97
C MET A 1 71.06 73.40 43.26
N SER A 2 71.18 72.80 44.45
CA SER A 2 70.45 71.54 44.75
C SER A 2 68.93 71.70 44.82
N ASP A 3 68.42 72.80 45.40
CA ASP A 3 66.98 73.03 45.59
C ASP A 3 66.24 73.27 44.26
N THR A 4 66.92 73.87 43.29
CA THR A 4 66.40 74.10 41.93
C THR A 4 66.27 72.80 41.14
N ALA A 5 67.29 71.93 41.19
CA ALA A 5 67.25 70.62 40.55
C ALA A 5 66.22 69.68 41.19
N LEU A 6 65.97 69.83 42.50
CA LEU A 6 64.96 69.05 43.21
C LEU A 6 63.54 69.46 42.78
N LYS A 7 63.27 70.77 42.63
CA LYS A 7 62.00 71.28 42.09
C LYS A 7 61.72 70.77 40.68
N GLU A 8 62.70 70.80 39.78
CA GLU A 8 62.52 70.29 38.41
C GLU A 8 62.14 68.80 38.38
N ARG A 9 62.77 67.97 39.23
CA ARG A 9 62.42 66.55 39.35
C ARG A 9 61.02 66.33 39.93
N VAL A 10 60.62 67.15 40.90
CA VAL A 10 59.26 67.10 41.48
C VAL A 10 58.22 67.51 40.44
N THR A 11 58.43 68.60 39.69
CA THR A 11 57.54 69.02 38.61
C THR A 11 57.44 67.96 37.50
N GLY A 12 58.57 67.32 37.14
CA GLY A 12 58.56 66.21 36.18
C GLY A 12 57.76 65.00 36.70
N LEU A 13 57.89 64.66 37.98
CA LEU A 13 57.10 63.61 38.62
C LEU A 13 55.60 63.96 38.64
N GLU A 14 55.24 65.20 38.97
CA GLU A 14 53.85 65.67 38.95
C GLU A 14 53.24 65.55 37.54
N GLN A 15 54.01 65.90 36.51
CA GLN A 15 53.58 65.78 35.12
C GLN A 15 53.38 64.31 34.71
N PHE A 16 54.31 63.41 35.06
CA PHE A 16 54.14 61.98 34.82
C PHE A 16 52.97 61.38 35.58
N MET A 17 52.74 61.80 36.84
CA MET A 17 51.60 61.34 37.63
C MET A 17 50.27 61.81 37.01
N MET A 18 50.22 63.03 36.47
CA MET A 18 49.04 63.54 35.77
C MET A 18 48.76 62.75 34.47
N GLU A 19 49.80 62.44 33.70
CA GLU A 19 49.69 61.63 32.48
C GLU A 19 49.25 60.19 32.78
N LEU A 20 49.82 59.56 33.82
CA LEU A 20 49.39 58.25 34.31
C LEU A 20 47.94 58.28 34.82
N ALA A 21 47.53 59.31 35.55
CA ALA A 21 46.14 59.47 36.01
C ALA A 21 45.17 59.61 34.82
N TYR A 22 45.59 60.28 33.76
CA TYR A 22 44.80 60.39 32.53
C TYR A 22 44.68 59.06 31.80
N GLU A 23 45.78 58.34 31.58
CA GLU A 23 45.77 57.03 30.91
C GLU A 23 45.02 55.96 31.72
N THR A 24 45.15 55.97 33.05
CA THR A 24 44.38 55.08 33.93
C THR A 24 42.88 55.36 33.85
N THR A 25 42.48 56.64 33.80
CA THR A 25 41.07 57.02 33.63
C THR A 25 40.53 56.54 32.28
N LYS A 26 41.27 56.78 31.19
CA LYS A 26 40.90 56.32 29.84
C LYS A 26 40.77 54.79 29.76
N THR A 27 41.71 54.08 30.38
CA THR A 27 41.69 52.60 30.43
C THR A 27 40.49 52.10 31.25
N THR A 28 40.18 52.74 32.38
CA THR A 28 39.03 52.40 33.22
C THR A 28 37.72 52.58 32.47
N MET A 29 37.60 53.66 31.69
CA MET A 29 36.44 53.90 30.82
C MET A 29 36.30 52.82 29.75
N ALA A 30 37.39 52.44 29.07
CA ALA A 30 37.36 51.39 28.05
C ALA A 30 36.99 50.01 28.65
N VAL A 31 37.53 49.67 29.82
CA VAL A 31 37.19 48.42 30.54
C VAL A 31 35.72 48.41 30.94
N ARG A 32 35.19 49.55 31.38
CA ARG A 32 33.76 49.66 31.73
C ARG A 32 32.87 49.47 30.51
N GLN A 33 33.19 50.10 29.39
CA GLN A 33 32.45 49.93 28.13
C GLN A 33 32.48 48.48 27.66
N LEU A 34 33.66 47.84 27.66
CA LEU A 34 33.79 46.42 27.33
C LEU A 34 32.97 45.53 28.27
N SER A 35 32.93 45.86 29.56
CA SER A 35 32.11 45.12 30.53
C SER A 35 30.60 45.28 30.28
N GLU A 36 30.16 46.40 29.71
CA GLU A 36 28.77 46.62 29.33
C GLU A 36 28.45 45.81 28.05
N GLU A 37 29.29 45.90 27.01
CA GLU A 37 29.16 45.09 25.79
C GLU A 37 29.17 43.57 26.07
N MET A 38 30.01 43.12 27.01
CA MET A 38 30.03 41.70 27.42
C MET A 38 28.75 41.25 28.13
N LYS A 39 28.03 42.16 28.79
CA LYS A 39 26.72 41.83 29.38
C LYS A 39 25.67 41.70 28.30
N ASP A 40 25.63 42.66 27.37
CA ASP A 40 24.68 42.67 26.26
C ASP A 40 24.87 41.41 25.39
N PHE A 41 26.12 41.08 25.04
CA PHE A 41 26.45 39.85 24.31
C PHE A 41 26.00 38.59 25.03
N LYS A 42 26.10 38.57 26.37
CA LYS A 42 25.68 37.42 27.17
C LYS A 42 24.15 37.26 27.18
N GLU A 43 23.43 38.37 27.14
CA GLU A 43 21.98 38.41 27.03
C GLU A 43 21.54 37.92 25.64
N GLU A 44 22.13 38.45 24.57
CA GLU A 44 21.89 37.96 23.20
C GLU A 44 22.18 36.46 23.04
N MET A 45 23.28 35.97 23.64
CA MET A 45 23.61 34.53 23.62
C MET A 45 22.61 33.67 24.40
N LYS A 46 21.95 34.24 25.41
CA LYS A 46 20.89 33.55 26.14
C LYS A 46 19.63 33.47 25.29
N ASP A 47 19.22 34.58 24.69
CA ASP A 47 18.04 34.66 23.83
C ASP A 47 18.20 33.73 22.61
N PHE A 48 19.37 33.75 21.96
CA PHE A 48 19.69 32.82 20.87
C PHE A 48 19.56 31.35 21.28
N LYS A 49 20.00 31.01 22.50
CA LYS A 49 19.92 29.63 23.01
C LYS A 49 18.46 29.21 23.26
N ASP A 50 17.64 30.13 23.75
CA ASP A 50 16.22 29.90 23.98
C ASP A 50 15.48 29.75 22.64
N GLU A 51 15.75 30.60 21.65
CA GLU A 51 15.24 30.45 20.28
C GLU A 51 15.64 29.12 19.63
N MET A 52 16.91 28.71 19.76
CA MET A 52 17.36 27.41 19.25
C MET A 52 16.63 26.23 19.91
N LYS A 53 16.29 26.36 21.19
CA LYS A 53 15.58 25.32 21.93
C LYS A 53 14.13 25.23 21.45
N ASP A 54 13.48 26.36 21.20
CA ASP A 54 12.12 26.42 20.70
C ASP A 54 12.03 25.88 19.27
N PHE A 55 12.95 26.30 18.39
CA PHE A 55 13.07 25.77 17.04
C PHE A 55 13.26 24.23 17.03
N LYS A 56 14.10 23.72 17.93
CA LYS A 56 14.31 22.27 18.06
C LYS A 56 13.04 21.54 18.52
N ASN A 57 12.25 22.15 19.41
CA ASN A 57 11.00 21.59 19.88
C ASN A 57 9.94 21.59 18.79
N GLU A 58 9.86 22.68 18.00
CA GLU A 58 8.97 22.82 16.85
C GLU A 58 9.24 21.73 15.81
N ILE A 59 10.49 21.59 15.34
CA ILE A 59 10.88 20.52 14.41
C ILE A 59 10.50 19.15 14.96
N ARG A 60 10.70 18.91 16.25
CA ARG A 60 10.39 17.62 16.87
C ARG A 60 8.90 17.35 16.87
N ASN A 61 8.07 18.36 17.09
CA ASN A 61 6.62 18.24 17.08
C ASN A 61 6.10 18.04 15.67
N ASP A 62 6.58 18.80 14.69
CA ASP A 62 6.22 18.65 13.27
C ASP A 62 6.59 17.25 12.76
N THR A 63 7.79 16.78 13.11
CA THR A 63 8.24 15.43 12.74
C THR A 63 7.34 14.35 13.36
N LYS A 64 6.83 14.56 14.58
CA LYS A 64 5.90 13.62 15.22
C LYS A 64 4.54 13.64 14.54
N ALA A 65 3.97 14.82 14.30
CA ALA A 65 2.70 14.98 13.61
C ALA A 65 2.74 14.32 12.23
N PHE A 66 3.78 14.61 11.44
CA PHE A 66 3.98 13.99 10.13
C PHE A 66 4.07 12.45 10.18
N LYS A 67 4.78 11.90 11.18
CA LYS A 67 4.85 10.43 11.37
C LYS A 67 3.50 9.82 11.75
N GLU A 68 2.69 10.56 12.51
CA GLU A 68 1.36 10.13 12.91
C GLU A 68 0.40 10.13 11.73
N ASP A 69 0.40 11.17 10.91
CA ASP A 69 -0.39 11.27 9.68
C ASP A 69 -0.07 10.13 8.72
N ILE A 70 1.22 9.89 8.43
CA ILE A 70 1.64 8.75 7.59
C ILE A 70 1.14 7.42 8.16
N ARG A 71 1.20 7.25 9.48
CA ARG A 71 0.75 6.00 10.12
C ARG A 71 -0.76 5.83 9.95
N ASN A 72 -1.53 6.90 10.06
CA ASN A 72 -2.97 6.88 9.90
C ASN A 72 -3.35 6.59 8.44
N ASP A 73 -2.72 7.26 7.47
CA ASP A 73 -2.93 7.02 6.05
C ASP A 73 -2.59 5.58 5.66
N THR A 74 -1.46 5.06 6.16
CA THR A 74 -1.06 3.67 5.89
C THR A 74 -2.06 2.67 6.46
N LYS A 75 -2.64 2.94 7.63
CA LYS A 75 -3.68 2.09 8.22
C LYS A 75 -4.97 2.14 7.40
N ALA A 76 -5.42 3.34 7.02
CA ALA A 76 -6.62 3.53 6.22
C ALA A 76 -6.50 2.79 4.88
N PHE A 77 -5.38 3.00 4.17
CA PHE A 77 -5.09 2.31 2.91
C PHE A 77 -5.07 0.79 3.06
N LYS A 78 -4.47 0.27 4.15
CA LYS A 78 -4.43 -1.17 4.40
C LYS A 78 -5.83 -1.77 4.62
N GLU A 79 -6.72 -1.03 5.28
CA GLU A 79 -8.09 -1.47 5.47
C GLU A 79 -8.88 -1.42 4.17
N GLU A 80 -8.74 -0.36 3.38
CA GLU A 80 -9.35 -0.26 2.05
C GLU A 80 -8.93 -1.42 1.13
N MET A 81 -7.63 -1.72 1.09
CA MET A 81 -7.10 -2.85 0.33
C MET A 81 -7.61 -4.21 0.84
N ARG A 82 -7.90 -4.33 2.14
CA ARG A 82 -8.48 -5.55 2.73
C ARG A 82 -9.95 -5.68 2.32
N MET A 83 -10.73 -4.60 2.37
CA MET A 83 -12.12 -4.60 1.91
C MET A 83 -12.20 -4.93 0.41
N PHE A 84 -11.42 -4.24 -0.42
CA PHE A 84 -11.34 -4.47 -1.86
C PHE A 84 -10.97 -5.92 -2.20
N LYS A 85 -9.97 -6.48 -1.52
CA LYS A 85 -9.59 -7.90 -1.71
C LYS A 85 -10.73 -8.86 -1.34
N THR A 86 -11.53 -8.52 -0.34
CA THR A 86 -12.65 -9.34 0.12
C THR A 86 -13.80 -9.29 -0.89
N GLU A 87 -14.11 -8.09 -1.38
CA GLU A 87 -15.10 -7.86 -2.43
C GLU A 87 -14.74 -8.61 -3.72
N LEU A 88 -13.50 -8.44 -4.21
CA LEU A 88 -13.01 -9.18 -5.38
C LEU A 88 -13.15 -10.69 -5.21
N ARG A 89 -12.81 -11.25 -4.04
CA ARG A 89 -12.98 -12.68 -3.78
C ARG A 89 -14.44 -13.09 -3.89
N SER A 90 -15.35 -12.34 -3.27
CA SER A 90 -16.80 -12.61 -3.33
C SER A 90 -17.31 -12.60 -4.77
N ASP A 91 -16.92 -11.61 -5.55
CA ASP A 91 -17.38 -11.48 -6.94
C ASP A 91 -16.78 -12.57 -7.83
N THR A 92 -15.52 -12.92 -7.61
CA THR A 92 -14.90 -14.06 -8.32
C THR A 92 -15.62 -15.37 -7.99
N GLU A 93 -16.02 -15.58 -6.73
CA GLU A 93 -16.80 -16.76 -6.34
C GLU A 93 -18.19 -16.79 -6.95
N LYS A 94 -18.89 -15.65 -6.99
CA LYS A 94 -20.21 -15.52 -7.66
C LYS A 94 -20.08 -15.84 -9.15
N LEU A 95 -19.10 -15.23 -9.83
CA LEU A 95 -18.84 -15.49 -11.25
C LEU A 95 -18.50 -16.96 -11.51
N LYS A 96 -17.68 -17.59 -10.67
CA LYS A 96 -17.39 -19.03 -10.78
C LYS A 96 -18.66 -19.87 -10.63
N LYS A 97 -19.53 -19.56 -9.67
CA LYS A 97 -20.80 -20.28 -9.47
C LYS A 97 -21.73 -20.10 -10.66
N GLU A 98 -21.89 -18.89 -11.18
CA GLU A 98 -22.70 -18.62 -12.37
C GLU A 98 -22.16 -19.32 -13.61
N MET A 99 -20.85 -19.27 -13.81
CA MET A 99 -20.18 -19.95 -14.91
C MET A 99 -20.41 -21.46 -14.80
N ASN A 100 -20.19 -22.07 -13.63
CA ASN A 100 -20.44 -23.50 -13.43
C ASN A 100 -21.89 -23.90 -13.74
N LYS A 101 -22.88 -23.07 -13.37
CA LYS A 101 -24.28 -23.29 -13.76
C LYS A 101 -24.45 -23.27 -15.28
N LYS A 102 -23.91 -22.26 -15.96
CA LYS A 102 -23.96 -22.15 -17.42
C LYS A 102 -23.26 -23.33 -18.12
N TRP A 103 -22.12 -23.78 -17.62
CA TRP A 103 -21.43 -24.96 -18.14
C TRP A 103 -22.26 -26.24 -17.96
N GLY A 104 -22.93 -26.40 -16.81
CA GLY A 104 -23.86 -27.52 -16.59
C GLY A 104 -25.07 -27.48 -17.52
N GLU A 105 -25.69 -26.31 -17.69
CA GLU A 105 -26.79 -26.11 -18.65
C GLU A 105 -26.34 -26.39 -20.09
N LEU A 106 -25.14 -25.95 -20.46
CA LEU A 106 -24.57 -26.21 -21.77
C LEU A 106 -24.30 -27.71 -21.97
N ALA A 107 -23.72 -28.39 -20.98
CA ALA A 107 -23.48 -29.83 -21.04
C ALA A 107 -24.79 -30.61 -21.22
N ASN A 108 -25.85 -30.25 -20.50
CA ASN A 108 -27.18 -30.85 -20.67
C ASN A 108 -27.72 -30.63 -22.10
N LYS A 109 -27.59 -29.41 -22.64
CA LYS A 109 -28.00 -29.11 -24.02
C LYS A 109 -27.17 -29.86 -25.07
N MET A 110 -25.87 -30.06 -24.82
CA MET A 110 -25.03 -30.84 -25.71
C MET A 110 -25.46 -32.32 -25.73
N GLY A 111 -25.85 -32.88 -24.59
CA GLY A 111 -26.46 -34.22 -24.51
C GLY A 111 -27.72 -34.33 -25.37
N THR A 112 -28.65 -33.38 -25.25
CA THR A 112 -29.87 -33.39 -26.06
C THR A 112 -29.60 -33.16 -27.55
N ILE A 113 -28.59 -32.35 -27.91
CA ILE A 113 -28.21 -32.14 -29.31
C ILE A 113 -27.64 -33.41 -29.94
N VAL A 114 -26.81 -34.18 -29.21
CA VAL A 114 -26.34 -35.49 -29.70
C VAL A 114 -27.54 -36.38 -29.98
N GLU A 115 -28.51 -36.44 -29.07
CA GLU A 115 -29.73 -37.23 -29.25
C GLU A 115 -30.60 -36.73 -30.42
N ASP A 116 -30.77 -35.41 -30.58
CA ASP A 116 -31.69 -34.81 -31.56
C ASP A 116 -31.07 -34.70 -32.98
N ILE A 117 -29.74 -34.66 -33.10
CA ILE A 117 -29.03 -34.52 -34.39
C ILE A 117 -28.41 -35.85 -34.83
N VAL A 118 -27.81 -36.62 -33.93
CA VAL A 118 -27.10 -37.85 -34.29
C VAL A 118 -28.06 -39.02 -34.46
N ALA A 119 -29.09 -39.14 -33.61
CA ALA A 119 -30.03 -40.26 -33.71
C ALA A 119 -30.75 -40.33 -35.08
N PRO A 120 -31.24 -39.23 -35.69
CA PRO A 120 -31.82 -39.29 -37.04
C PRO A 120 -30.83 -39.68 -38.14
N GLY A 121 -29.54 -39.38 -37.97
CA GLY A 121 -28.48 -39.74 -38.91
C GLY A 121 -28.10 -41.22 -38.86
N LEU A 122 -28.43 -41.92 -37.77
CA LEU A 122 -28.03 -43.30 -37.53
C LEU A 122 -28.60 -44.25 -38.60
N THR A 123 -29.83 -44.01 -39.07
CA THR A 123 -30.46 -44.80 -40.14
C THR A 123 -29.67 -44.74 -41.44
N ARG A 124 -29.16 -43.57 -41.81
CA ARG A 124 -28.33 -43.41 -43.01
C ARG A 124 -26.99 -44.13 -42.87
N VAL A 125 -26.33 -43.97 -41.72
CA VAL A 125 -25.04 -44.62 -41.44
C VAL A 125 -25.20 -46.15 -41.43
N ALA A 126 -26.29 -46.66 -40.85
CA ALA A 126 -26.59 -48.08 -40.83
C ALA A 126 -26.80 -48.65 -42.23
N ALA A 127 -27.51 -47.94 -43.10
CA ALA A 127 -27.69 -48.33 -44.49
C ALA A 127 -26.37 -48.34 -45.27
N GLU A 128 -25.51 -47.33 -45.08
CA GLU A 128 -24.27 -47.17 -45.83
C GLU A 128 -23.17 -48.17 -45.42
N TYR A 129 -23.03 -48.45 -44.12
CA TYR A 129 -21.94 -49.29 -43.60
C TYR A 129 -22.37 -50.72 -43.26
N PHE A 130 -23.63 -50.93 -42.89
CA PHE A 130 -24.14 -52.23 -42.46
C PHE A 130 -25.22 -52.79 -43.40
N GLY A 131 -25.61 -52.07 -44.45
CA GLY A 131 -26.63 -52.51 -45.40
C GLY A 131 -28.05 -52.59 -44.82
N ILE A 132 -28.25 -52.14 -43.58
CA ILE A 132 -29.54 -52.17 -42.88
C ILE A 132 -30.32 -50.91 -43.24
N SER A 133 -31.38 -51.09 -44.03
CA SER A 133 -32.19 -49.96 -44.52
C SER A 133 -33.41 -49.66 -43.66
N GLU A 134 -33.90 -50.67 -42.91
CA GLU A 134 -35.01 -50.55 -41.98
C GLU A 134 -34.66 -51.26 -40.67
N PHE A 135 -35.12 -50.69 -39.55
CA PHE A 135 -34.96 -51.30 -38.23
C PHE A 135 -36.31 -51.83 -37.76
N ASP A 136 -36.35 -53.05 -37.24
CA ASP A 136 -37.53 -53.66 -36.61
C ASP A 136 -37.93 -52.92 -35.33
N PHE A 137 -36.93 -52.38 -34.62
CA PHE A 137 -37.13 -51.52 -33.47
C PHE A 137 -36.12 -50.38 -33.50
N PHE A 138 -36.60 -49.15 -33.36
CA PHE A 138 -35.75 -47.98 -33.24
C PHE A 138 -36.33 -47.04 -32.18
N ALA A 139 -35.61 -46.88 -31.07
CA ALA A 139 -36.02 -46.04 -29.97
C ALA A 139 -34.87 -45.14 -29.51
N PRO A 140 -34.92 -43.83 -29.81
CA PRO A 140 -34.07 -42.85 -29.13
C PRO A 140 -34.54 -42.65 -27.68
N ARG A 141 -33.63 -42.35 -26.76
CA ARG A 141 -33.90 -42.05 -25.34
C ARG A 141 -34.63 -43.18 -24.58
N LEU A 142 -34.15 -44.41 -24.68
CA LEU A 142 -34.77 -45.54 -23.97
C LEU A 142 -34.24 -45.66 -22.53
N ARG A 143 -35.14 -45.58 -21.55
CA ARG A 143 -34.82 -45.86 -20.15
C ARG A 143 -35.48 -47.15 -19.68
N LEU A 144 -34.65 -48.17 -19.40
CA LEU A 144 -35.12 -49.47 -18.91
C LEU A 144 -35.06 -49.49 -17.38
N LYS A 145 -36.23 -49.60 -16.75
CA LYS A 145 -36.36 -49.73 -15.28
C LYS A 145 -36.27 -51.20 -14.89
N SER A 146 -35.37 -51.51 -13.95
CA SER A 146 -35.25 -52.84 -13.32
C SER A 146 -35.90 -52.83 -11.93
N ALA A 147 -36.31 -54.00 -11.43
CA ALA A 147 -36.84 -54.16 -10.07
C ALA A 147 -35.81 -53.76 -9.00
N ASP A 148 -34.52 -53.91 -9.31
CA ASP A 148 -33.42 -53.31 -8.57
C ASP A 148 -33.08 -51.93 -9.17
N ARG A 149 -33.20 -50.87 -8.34
CA ARG A 149 -32.93 -49.49 -8.77
C ARG A 149 -31.48 -49.28 -9.21
N SER A 150 -30.53 -50.08 -8.73
CA SER A 150 -29.11 -50.00 -9.12
C SER A 150 -28.85 -50.48 -10.56
N MET A 151 -29.80 -51.20 -11.16
CA MET A 151 -29.70 -51.79 -12.49
C MET A 151 -30.51 -51.03 -13.56
N THR A 152 -30.99 -49.83 -13.24
CA THR A 152 -31.66 -48.95 -14.21
C THR A 152 -30.62 -48.51 -15.24
N ARG A 153 -30.88 -48.75 -16.53
CA ARG A 153 -29.99 -48.33 -17.62
C ARG A 153 -30.70 -47.34 -18.54
N GLU A 154 -29.94 -46.35 -18.98
CA GLU A 154 -30.35 -45.34 -19.96
C GLU A 154 -29.48 -45.50 -21.19
N PHE A 155 -30.13 -45.58 -22.35
CA PHE A 155 -29.50 -45.74 -23.64
C PHE A 155 -29.87 -44.56 -24.53
N ASP A 156 -28.86 -43.94 -25.14
CA ASP A 156 -29.05 -42.78 -26.02
C ASP A 156 -29.89 -43.14 -27.25
N VAL A 157 -29.58 -44.27 -27.89
CA VAL A 157 -30.36 -44.88 -28.98
C VAL A 157 -30.25 -46.41 -28.92
N ILE A 158 -31.37 -47.10 -29.11
CA ILE A 158 -31.40 -48.55 -29.38
C ILE A 158 -32.02 -48.78 -30.76
N ALA A 159 -31.35 -49.59 -31.57
CA ALA A 159 -31.81 -50.04 -32.87
C ALA A 159 -31.65 -51.56 -32.97
N GLU A 160 -32.66 -52.26 -33.47
CA GLU A 160 -32.68 -53.70 -33.70
C GLU A 160 -33.04 -53.97 -35.16
N SER A 161 -32.36 -54.92 -35.78
CA SER A 161 -32.67 -55.43 -37.11
C SER A 161 -32.42 -56.94 -37.13
N ASN A 162 -33.34 -57.66 -37.76
CA ASN A 162 -33.27 -59.11 -37.97
C ASN A 162 -32.46 -59.48 -39.23
N ASP A 163 -31.88 -58.52 -39.96
CA ASP A 163 -31.15 -58.78 -41.22
C ASP A 163 -29.88 -59.62 -41.04
N TYR A 164 -29.44 -59.88 -39.81
CA TYR A 164 -28.22 -60.62 -39.48
C TYR A 164 -28.40 -61.80 -38.50
N PHE A 165 -29.63 -62.31 -38.33
CA PHE A 165 -29.88 -63.57 -37.59
C PHE A 165 -30.68 -64.59 -38.39
#